data_AF-A0A7S2M999-F1
#
_entry.id   AF-A0A7S2M999-F1
#
_cell.length_a   1.000
_cell.length_b   1.000
_cell.length_c   1.000
_cell.angle_alpha   90.00
_cell.angle_beta   90.00
_cell.angle_gamma   90.00
#
_symmetry.space_group_name_H-M   'P 1'
#
loop_
_entity.id
_entity.type
_entity.pdbx_description
1 polymer ?
#
loop_
_entity_poly.entity_id
_entity_poly.type
_entity_poly.pdbx_seq_one_letter_code
_entity_poly.pdbx_strand_id
1 'polypeptide(L)'
;MKHAPISIDRKTVRTVLGWKKDTPLQFKKGAKRGDVGNSRKCGGREAETAEARYKTYSRGKTVAEAMELGAMKADLIFDLHCGNVRASGSGRQAATVKRGLVKKTAFNKTVSAKAAKAEDWSAPDYVKEKKGGSSCHDETYLTIARWQADTKIRYKPHAKAPGSKSHLRYEIYSLATTVGEALALGSYPADWCWDYERGFIKVDESTTREEPLCPGEDESDFTEVDRTVMRWWKVEMARVLGKTVKELSDDVGKYESLVMHMKRTVANKKAKKVLDECIASPARKVGDEDVVTVLRAWPFKKNTTRLNVMRDGQTWVHSDTVGIIPTRDGRLLVTPPTSDYPDVMRLLNRYLRDHMPADLGMKTFPFTSININKAYNGRLHRDGNNVGPSMLKAFGDFHGGK
;
A
#
# COMPACT_ATOMS: atom_id res chain seq x y z
N MET A 1 -32.25 -22.76 7.06
CA MET A 1 -31.09 -23.63 7.38
C MET A 1 -29.82 -22.80 7.35
N LYS A 2 -29.08 -22.70 8.47
CA LYS A 2 -27.80 -21.98 8.51
C LYS A 2 -26.77 -22.82 7.75
N HIS A 3 -26.33 -22.37 6.57
CA HIS A 3 -25.29 -23.06 5.82
C HIS A 3 -24.02 -23.15 6.66
N ALA A 4 -23.52 -24.38 6.90
CA ALA A 4 -22.24 -24.58 7.55
C ALA A 4 -21.14 -23.89 6.72
N PRO A 5 -20.14 -23.24 7.36
CA PRO A 5 -19.05 -22.59 6.63
C PRO A 5 -18.31 -23.62 5.77
N ILE A 6 -18.19 -23.35 4.48
CA ILE A 6 -17.34 -24.14 3.58
C ILE A 6 -15.89 -23.86 3.98
N SER A 7 -15.21 -24.85 4.58
CA SER A 7 -13.78 -24.76 4.87
C SER A 7 -13.01 -25.58 3.85
N ILE A 8 -12.16 -24.92 3.06
CA ILE A 8 -11.25 -25.58 2.13
C ILE A 8 -9.99 -25.99 2.90
N ASP A 9 -9.57 -27.24 2.76
CA ASP A 9 -8.42 -27.76 3.50
C ASP A 9 -7.09 -27.44 2.80
N ARG A 10 -6.02 -27.31 3.60
CA ARG A 10 -4.66 -27.00 3.10
C ARG A 10 -4.11 -28.03 2.11
N LYS A 11 -4.54 -29.29 2.17
CA LYS A 11 -4.05 -30.34 1.25
C LYS A 11 -4.64 -30.14 -0.14
N THR A 12 -5.92 -29.81 -0.24
CA THR A 12 -6.56 -29.43 -1.52
C THR A 12 -5.86 -28.22 -2.14
N VAL A 13 -5.57 -27.19 -1.35
CA VAL A 13 -4.84 -26.00 -1.83
C VAL A 13 -3.43 -26.36 -2.31
N ARG A 14 -2.64 -27.09 -1.51
CA ARG A 14 -1.29 -27.53 -1.91
C ARG A 14 -1.31 -28.40 -3.18
N THR A 15 -2.33 -29.23 -3.33
CA THR A 15 -2.50 -30.09 -4.51
C THR A 15 -2.63 -29.24 -5.78
N VAL A 16 -3.53 -28.26 -5.79
CA VAL A 16 -3.73 -27.38 -6.96
C VAL A 16 -2.54 -26.43 -7.17
N LEU A 17 -1.93 -25.93 -6.10
CA LEU A 17 -0.73 -25.09 -6.20
C LEU A 17 0.44 -25.86 -6.84
N GLY A 18 0.56 -27.16 -6.58
CA GLY A 18 1.57 -28.04 -7.16
C GLY A 18 1.25 -28.54 -8.57
N TRP A 19 0.08 -28.22 -9.14
CA TRP A 19 -0.20 -28.55 -10.54
C TRP A 19 0.67 -27.72 -11.47
N LYS A 20 1.32 -28.41 -12.41
CA LYS A 20 2.07 -27.80 -13.50
C LYS A 20 1.13 -27.35 -14.61
N LYS A 21 1.59 -26.44 -15.47
CA LYS A 21 0.81 -25.88 -16.59
C LYS A 21 0.21 -26.97 -17.51
N ASP A 22 0.97 -28.02 -17.77
CA ASP A 22 0.64 -29.18 -18.59
C ASP A 22 -0.20 -30.25 -17.87
N THR A 23 -0.53 -30.05 -16.59
CA THR A 23 -1.30 -31.04 -15.81
C THR A 23 -2.69 -31.20 -16.43
N PRO A 24 -3.09 -32.41 -16.88
CA PRO A 24 -4.34 -32.57 -17.57
C PRO A 24 -5.52 -32.59 -16.59
N LEU A 25 -6.60 -31.89 -16.95
CA LEU A 25 -7.81 -31.67 -16.15
C LEU A 25 -9.02 -32.34 -16.80
N GLN A 26 -9.88 -32.91 -15.95
CA GLN A 26 -11.17 -33.46 -16.32
C GLN A 26 -12.25 -32.80 -15.47
N PHE A 27 -13.02 -31.90 -16.08
CA PHE A 27 -14.17 -31.27 -15.45
C PHE A 27 -15.43 -32.14 -15.57
N LYS A 28 -16.24 -32.15 -14.52
CA LYS A 28 -17.53 -32.84 -14.48
C LYS A 28 -18.54 -32.09 -15.35
N LYS A 29 -19.07 -32.77 -16.38
CA LYS A 29 -20.16 -32.23 -17.22
C LYS A 29 -21.40 -31.93 -16.37
N GLY A 30 -21.98 -30.75 -16.55
CA GLY A 30 -23.22 -30.34 -15.89
C GLY A 30 -23.09 -29.96 -14.41
N ALA A 31 -21.87 -29.76 -13.88
CA ALA A 31 -21.73 -29.20 -12.54
C ALA A 31 -22.31 -27.77 -12.49
N LYS A 32 -23.25 -27.53 -11.57
CA LYS A 32 -23.81 -26.20 -11.33
C LYS A 32 -22.94 -25.47 -10.31
N ARG A 33 -22.36 -24.34 -10.71
CA ARG A 33 -21.72 -23.43 -9.76
C ARG A 33 -22.82 -22.56 -9.17
N GLY A 34 -23.25 -22.85 -7.94
CA GLY A 34 -24.31 -22.10 -7.28
C GLY A 34 -23.98 -20.61 -7.23
N ASP A 35 -24.96 -19.77 -7.58
CA ASP A 35 -24.80 -18.32 -7.61
C ASP A 35 -24.78 -17.78 -6.17
N VAL A 36 -23.63 -17.85 -5.51
CA VAL A 36 -23.44 -17.24 -4.19
C VAL A 36 -23.17 -15.77 -4.46
N GLY A 37 -24.21 -14.96 -4.34
CA GLY A 37 -24.33 -13.60 -4.86
C GLY A 37 -23.16 -12.63 -4.61
N ASN A 38 -23.12 -11.66 -5.53
CA ASN A 38 -22.50 -10.32 -5.51
C ASN A 38 -21.59 -10.12 -6.73
N SER A 39 -22.14 -9.47 -7.75
CA SER A 39 -21.45 -8.87 -8.89
C SER A 39 -20.96 -7.49 -8.47
N ARG A 40 -19.64 -7.29 -8.36
CA ARG A 40 -19.10 -5.92 -8.29
C ARG A 40 -18.85 -5.43 -9.71
N LYS A 41 -19.51 -4.35 -10.09
CA LYS A 41 -19.12 -3.52 -11.23
C LYS A 41 -17.87 -2.75 -10.83
N CYS A 42 -16.76 -3.00 -11.52
CA CYS A 42 -15.62 -2.09 -11.56
C CYS A 42 -15.40 -1.76 -13.03
N GLY A 43 -15.64 -0.50 -13.41
CA GLY A 43 -15.37 0.02 -14.75
C GLY A 43 -16.28 -0.55 -15.85
N GLY A 44 -17.53 -0.07 -15.94
CA GLY A 44 -18.33 -0.06 -17.17
C GLY A 44 -18.67 -1.39 -17.86
N ARG A 45 -18.18 -2.55 -17.42
CA ARG A 45 -18.48 -3.88 -17.99
C ARG A 45 -19.34 -4.68 -17.03
N GLU A 46 -20.37 -5.35 -17.57
CA GLU A 46 -21.21 -6.27 -16.82
C GLU A 46 -20.36 -7.39 -16.22
N ALA A 47 -20.53 -7.66 -14.92
CA ALA A 47 -19.78 -8.69 -14.23
C ALA A 47 -20.33 -10.07 -14.63
N GLU A 48 -19.52 -10.84 -15.37
CA GLU A 48 -19.84 -12.21 -15.76
C GLU A 48 -20.07 -13.10 -14.52
N THR A 49 -21.15 -13.90 -14.52
CA THR A 49 -21.51 -14.74 -13.38
C THR A 49 -20.50 -15.88 -13.18
N ALA A 50 -20.40 -16.41 -11.95
CA ALA A 50 -19.47 -17.50 -11.65
C ALA A 50 -19.80 -18.77 -12.46
N GLU A 51 -21.08 -18.97 -12.80
CA GLU A 51 -21.55 -20.05 -13.66
C GLU A 51 -21.16 -19.85 -15.12
N ALA A 52 -21.28 -18.63 -15.66
CA ALA A 52 -20.84 -18.31 -17.01
C ALA A 52 -19.33 -18.53 -17.17
N ARG A 53 -18.53 -18.07 -16.21
CA ARG A 53 -17.08 -18.35 -16.18
C ARG A 53 -16.77 -19.84 -16.15
N TYR A 54 -17.45 -20.62 -15.30
CA TYR A 54 -17.24 -22.07 -15.22
C TYR A 54 -17.53 -22.76 -16.55
N LYS A 55 -18.61 -22.39 -17.25
CA LYS A 55 -18.92 -22.92 -18.59
C LYS A 55 -17.79 -22.68 -19.60
N THR A 56 -17.10 -21.55 -19.46
CA THR A 56 -15.96 -21.21 -20.33
C THR A 56 -14.72 -22.02 -19.97
N TYR A 57 -14.20 -21.91 -18.75
CA TYR A 57 -12.92 -22.53 -18.40
C TYR A 57 -12.97 -24.04 -18.22
N SER A 58 -14.14 -24.62 -17.92
CA SER A 58 -14.29 -26.09 -17.80
C SER A 58 -14.09 -26.83 -19.13
N ARG A 59 -13.96 -26.09 -20.25
CA ARG A 59 -13.57 -26.62 -21.56
C ARG A 59 -12.07 -26.89 -21.67
N GLY A 60 -11.26 -26.31 -20.79
CA GLY A 60 -9.82 -26.52 -20.76
C GLY A 60 -9.45 -27.95 -20.36
N LYS A 61 -8.52 -28.55 -21.09
CA LYS A 61 -8.02 -29.91 -20.86
C LYS A 61 -6.76 -29.94 -20.02
N THR A 62 -6.12 -28.80 -19.79
CA THR A 62 -4.95 -28.63 -18.92
C THR A 62 -5.13 -27.44 -18.00
N VAL A 63 -4.27 -27.31 -16.98
CA VAL A 63 -4.26 -26.12 -16.11
C VAL A 63 -4.02 -24.85 -16.92
N ALA A 64 -3.08 -24.86 -17.86
CA ALA A 64 -2.80 -23.72 -18.73
C ALA A 64 -4.04 -23.33 -19.55
N GLU A 65 -4.65 -24.28 -20.25
CA GLU A 65 -5.84 -24.02 -21.06
C GLU A 65 -7.02 -23.51 -20.22
N ALA A 66 -7.26 -24.09 -19.04
CA ALA A 66 -8.32 -23.62 -18.16
C ALA A 66 -8.06 -22.17 -17.70
N MET A 67 -6.81 -21.84 -17.37
CA MET A 67 -6.43 -20.47 -16.98
C MET A 67 -6.53 -19.48 -18.14
N GLU A 68 -6.15 -19.88 -19.36
CA GLU A 68 -6.34 -19.08 -20.59
C GLU A 68 -7.82 -18.81 -20.87
N LEU A 69 -8.68 -19.79 -20.58
CA LEU A 69 -10.13 -19.67 -20.66
C LEU A 69 -10.76 -18.95 -19.45
N GLY A 70 -9.94 -18.37 -18.58
CA GLY A 70 -10.39 -17.48 -17.50
C GLY A 70 -10.53 -18.12 -16.12
N ALA A 71 -10.07 -19.37 -15.91
CA ALA A 71 -9.99 -19.93 -14.57
C ALA A 71 -8.94 -19.21 -13.72
N MET A 72 -9.28 -18.88 -12.48
CA MET A 72 -8.30 -18.56 -11.45
C MET A 72 -7.86 -19.84 -10.73
N LYS A 73 -6.68 -19.85 -10.09
CA LYS A 73 -6.30 -20.98 -9.21
C LYS A 73 -7.34 -21.23 -8.11
N ALA A 74 -7.94 -20.17 -7.57
CA ALA A 74 -9.05 -20.28 -6.62
C ALA A 74 -10.27 -21.01 -7.18
N ASP A 75 -10.55 -20.86 -8.49
CA ASP A 75 -11.62 -21.60 -9.16
C ASP A 75 -11.29 -23.10 -9.18
N LEU A 76 -10.07 -23.46 -9.59
CA LEU A 76 -9.61 -24.84 -9.63
C LEU A 76 -9.53 -25.51 -8.23
N ILE A 77 -9.14 -24.75 -7.21
CA ILE A 77 -9.15 -25.20 -5.80
C ILE A 77 -10.58 -25.50 -5.37
N PHE A 78 -11.51 -24.58 -5.65
CA PHE A 78 -12.92 -24.76 -5.33
C PHE A 78 -13.49 -25.96 -6.06
N ASP A 79 -13.21 -26.09 -7.36
CA ASP A 79 -13.70 -27.20 -8.16
C ASP A 79 -13.10 -28.54 -7.73
N LEU A 80 -11.85 -28.59 -7.29
CA LEU A 80 -11.25 -29.80 -6.75
C LEU A 80 -11.91 -30.15 -5.41
N HIS A 81 -12.12 -29.14 -4.55
CA HIS A 81 -12.80 -29.30 -3.25
C HIS A 81 -14.23 -29.81 -3.41
N CYS A 82 -14.99 -29.27 -4.37
CA CYS A 82 -16.35 -29.68 -4.68
C CYS A 82 -16.43 -30.98 -5.50
N GLY A 83 -15.30 -31.50 -5.99
CA GLY A 83 -15.24 -32.68 -6.85
C GLY A 83 -15.76 -32.42 -8.28
N ASN A 84 -15.74 -31.17 -8.72
CA ASN A 84 -16.08 -30.74 -10.08
C ASN A 84 -14.91 -30.92 -11.06
N VAL A 85 -13.66 -30.99 -10.59
CA VAL A 85 -12.49 -31.27 -11.44
C VAL A 85 -11.61 -32.36 -10.85
N ARG A 86 -10.96 -33.13 -11.72
CA ARG A 86 -9.91 -34.09 -11.37
C ARG A 86 -8.71 -33.89 -12.28
N ALA A 87 -7.50 -34.07 -11.76
CA ALA A 87 -6.29 -34.12 -12.57
C ALA A 87 -5.94 -35.59 -12.90
N SER A 88 -5.65 -35.90 -14.17
CA SER A 88 -5.19 -37.25 -14.55
C SER A 88 -3.68 -37.36 -14.34
N GLY A 89 -3.25 -38.40 -13.61
CA GLY A 89 -1.84 -38.61 -13.19
C GLY A 89 -1.63 -38.56 -11.68
N SER A 90 -2.56 -38.00 -10.91
CA SER A 90 -2.60 -38.14 -9.45
C SER A 90 -3.44 -39.37 -9.06
N GLY A 91 -2.93 -40.56 -9.39
CA GLY A 91 -3.57 -41.83 -9.06
C GLY A 91 -3.76 -42.01 -7.55
N ARG A 92 -4.96 -42.43 -7.14
CA ARG A 92 -5.35 -42.86 -5.78
C ARG A 92 -5.26 -41.80 -4.68
N GLN A 93 -6.26 -40.92 -4.55
CA GLN A 93 -6.55 -40.30 -3.24
C GLN A 93 -7.96 -39.75 -3.02
N ALA A 94 -8.80 -39.63 -4.06
CA ALA A 94 -10.09 -38.93 -3.93
C ALA A 94 -11.19 -39.69 -3.15
N ALA A 95 -11.12 -41.02 -3.00
CA ALA A 95 -12.23 -41.81 -2.46
C ALA A 95 -12.22 -41.97 -0.91
N THR A 96 -11.06 -41.98 -0.26
CA THR A 96 -10.93 -42.25 1.19
C THR A 96 -11.09 -40.99 2.06
N VAL A 97 -11.10 -39.80 1.45
CA VAL A 97 -11.08 -38.49 2.13
C VAL A 97 -12.39 -38.15 2.85
N LYS A 98 -13.54 -38.70 2.42
CA LYS A 98 -14.86 -38.25 2.89
C LYS A 98 -15.19 -38.51 4.37
N ARG A 99 -14.67 -39.56 5.02
CA ARG A 99 -15.10 -39.95 6.39
C ARG A 99 -14.11 -39.60 7.51
N GLY A 100 -12.80 -39.48 7.23
CA GLY A 100 -11.78 -39.11 8.23
C GLY A 100 -11.55 -37.61 8.40
N LEU A 101 -11.88 -36.78 7.38
CA LEU A 101 -11.57 -35.34 7.38
C LEU A 101 -12.45 -34.49 8.29
N VAL A 102 -13.73 -34.84 8.45
CA VAL A 102 -14.69 -34.01 9.20
C VAL A 102 -14.25 -33.79 10.65
N LYS A 103 -13.65 -34.82 11.28
CA LYS A 103 -13.15 -34.74 12.67
C LYS A 103 -11.83 -33.96 12.79
N LYS A 104 -10.90 -34.12 11.85
CA LYS A 104 -9.56 -33.49 11.90
C LYS A 104 -9.59 -31.99 11.54
N THR A 105 -10.45 -31.60 10.60
CA THR A 105 -10.66 -30.20 10.20
C THR A 105 -11.38 -29.41 11.30
N ALA A 106 -12.33 -30.03 12.01
CA ALA A 106 -12.98 -29.42 13.17
C ALA A 106 -11.96 -29.11 14.28
N PHE A 107 -11.06 -30.05 14.61
CA PHE A 107 -10.03 -29.86 15.65
C PHE A 107 -9.04 -28.73 15.32
N ASN A 108 -8.48 -28.70 14.10
CA ASN A 108 -7.56 -27.63 13.68
C ASN A 108 -8.24 -26.25 13.59
N LYS A 109 -9.52 -26.22 13.21
CA LYS A 109 -10.34 -24.99 13.19
C LYS A 109 -10.55 -24.44 14.61
N THR A 110 -10.78 -25.30 15.60
CA THR A 110 -10.94 -24.89 17.01
C THR A 110 -9.61 -24.38 17.60
N VAL A 111 -8.48 -24.99 17.26
CA VAL A 111 -7.15 -24.57 17.72
C VAL A 111 -6.74 -23.23 17.09
N SER A 112 -6.91 -23.04 15.77
CA SER A 112 -6.58 -21.75 15.14
C SER A 112 -7.51 -20.62 15.57
N ALA A 113 -8.80 -20.91 15.80
CA ALA A 113 -9.75 -19.92 16.31
C ALA A 113 -9.47 -19.53 17.77
N LYS A 114 -8.97 -20.45 18.62
CA LYS A 114 -8.53 -20.12 19.98
C LYS A 114 -7.25 -19.27 19.97
N ALA A 115 -6.25 -19.63 19.16
CA ALA A 115 -5.02 -18.85 19.05
C ALA A 115 -5.27 -17.44 18.49
N ALA A 116 -6.13 -17.32 17.47
CA ALA A 116 -6.51 -16.02 16.90
C ALA A 116 -7.31 -15.13 17.84
N LYS A 117 -7.98 -15.69 18.86
CA LYS A 117 -8.65 -14.90 19.91
C LYS A 117 -7.68 -14.32 20.95
N ALA A 118 -6.48 -14.88 21.09
CA ALA A 118 -5.48 -14.42 22.05
C ALA A 118 -4.54 -13.35 21.49
N GLU A 119 -4.36 -13.32 20.17
CA GLU A 119 -3.52 -12.34 19.49
C GLU A 119 -4.31 -11.05 19.19
N ASP A 120 -3.69 -9.87 19.36
CA ASP A 120 -4.31 -8.60 18.99
C ASP A 120 -4.39 -8.45 17.47
N TRP A 121 -5.59 -8.22 16.92
CA TRP A 121 -5.86 -8.01 15.50
C TRP A 121 -6.51 -6.64 15.27
N SER A 122 -6.07 -5.65 16.04
CA SER A 122 -6.48 -4.25 15.89
C SER A 122 -6.13 -3.72 14.49
N ALA A 123 -6.99 -2.83 13.99
CA ALA A 123 -6.70 -2.07 12.78
C ALA A 123 -5.60 -1.03 13.05
N PRO A 124 -4.87 -0.57 12.02
CA PRO A 124 -3.89 0.50 12.20
C PRO A 124 -4.50 1.76 12.83
N ASP A 125 -3.73 2.44 13.68
CA ASP A 125 -4.19 3.60 14.46
C ASP A 125 -4.77 4.74 13.61
N TYR A 126 -4.31 4.89 12.38
CA TYR A 126 -4.77 5.93 11.46
C TYR A 126 -6.16 5.65 10.86
N VAL A 127 -6.73 4.45 11.07
CA VAL A 127 -8.04 4.02 10.52
C VAL A 127 -9.21 4.39 11.46
N LYS A 128 -8.98 5.22 12.48
CA LYS A 128 -9.98 5.59 13.51
C LYS A 128 -11.27 6.23 12.94
N GLU A 129 -11.24 6.80 11.75
CA GLU A 129 -12.40 7.33 11.05
C GLU A 129 -12.86 6.41 9.90
N LYS A 130 -14.15 6.03 9.89
CA LYS A 130 -14.72 5.23 8.79
C LYS A 130 -14.83 6.08 7.54
N LYS A 131 -13.99 5.83 6.53
CA LYS A 131 -14.27 6.28 5.15
C LYS A 131 -15.51 5.57 4.61
N GLY A 132 -16.40 6.34 3.98
CA GLY A 132 -17.49 5.79 3.15
C GLY A 132 -16.94 5.28 1.82
N GLY A 133 -17.32 4.07 1.41
CA GLY A 133 -16.98 3.49 0.11
C GLY A 133 -15.88 2.41 0.15
N SER A 134 -15.37 2.04 -1.03
CA SER A 134 -14.35 0.98 -1.21
C SER A 134 -12.90 1.51 -1.24
N SER A 135 -12.69 2.81 -1.02
CA SER A 135 -11.37 3.45 -1.03
C SER A 135 -10.69 3.34 0.34
N CYS A 136 -9.38 3.11 0.33
CA CYS A 136 -8.56 3.02 1.53
C CYS A 136 -7.94 4.39 1.89
N HIS A 137 -7.18 4.44 2.98
CA HIS A 137 -6.39 5.59 3.42
C HIS A 137 -5.07 5.67 2.65
N ASP A 138 -4.55 6.89 2.52
CA ASP A 138 -3.32 7.19 1.77
C ASP A 138 -2.10 6.47 2.37
N GLU A 139 -2.09 6.32 3.70
CA GLU A 139 -1.10 5.54 4.45
C GLU A 139 -1.15 4.03 4.12
N THR A 140 -2.35 3.46 3.94
CA THR A 140 -2.53 2.05 3.55
C THR A 140 -1.96 1.81 2.16
N TYR A 141 -2.27 2.69 1.24
CA TYR A 141 -1.78 2.71 -0.13
C TYR A 141 -0.23 2.65 -0.15
N LEU A 142 0.44 3.55 0.58
CA LEU A 142 1.90 3.56 0.69
C LEU A 142 2.47 2.29 1.34
N THR A 143 1.76 1.73 2.32
CA THR A 143 2.16 0.50 3.00
C THR A 143 2.13 -0.69 2.06
N ILE A 144 1.04 -0.89 1.31
CA ILE A 144 0.91 -1.99 0.35
C ILE A 144 1.91 -1.85 -0.80
N ALA A 145 2.24 -0.62 -1.22
CA ALA A 145 3.28 -0.38 -2.21
C ALA A 145 4.69 -0.81 -1.74
N ARG A 146 4.88 -1.17 -0.46
CA ARG A 146 6.12 -1.75 0.10
C ARG A 146 6.11 -3.29 0.15
N TRP A 147 5.05 -3.94 -0.31
CA TRP A 147 4.98 -5.40 -0.25
C TRP A 147 5.65 -6.03 -1.47
N GLN A 148 6.50 -7.03 -1.21
CA GLN A 148 7.24 -7.82 -2.17
C GLN A 148 6.85 -9.31 -2.08
N ALA A 149 7.26 -10.12 -3.04
CA ALA A 149 6.81 -11.51 -3.14
C ALA A 149 7.11 -12.36 -1.88
N ASP A 150 8.22 -12.08 -1.20
CA ASP A 150 8.68 -12.76 0.01
C ASP A 150 8.24 -12.06 1.31
N THR A 151 7.53 -10.93 1.23
CA THR A 151 6.95 -10.27 2.42
C THR A 151 6.09 -11.26 3.18
N LYS A 152 6.45 -11.52 4.43
CA LYS A 152 5.78 -12.49 5.30
C LYS A 152 4.50 -11.90 5.86
N ILE A 153 3.43 -12.67 5.78
CA ILE A 153 2.09 -12.27 6.20
C ILE A 153 1.38 -13.38 6.97
N ARG A 154 0.41 -12.99 7.80
CA ARG A 154 -0.51 -13.92 8.45
C ARG A 154 -1.91 -13.34 8.41
N TYR A 155 -2.89 -14.18 8.08
CA TYR A 155 -4.29 -13.78 8.06
C TYR A 155 -5.04 -14.23 9.31
N LYS A 156 -6.02 -13.41 9.72
CA LYS A 156 -6.93 -13.73 10.80
C LYS A 156 -7.88 -14.85 10.36
N PRO A 157 -7.92 -16.00 11.05
CA PRO A 157 -8.83 -17.09 10.70
C PRO A 157 -10.29 -16.63 10.69
N HIS A 158 -11.02 -16.97 9.63
CA HIS A 158 -12.47 -16.73 9.50
C HIS A 158 -12.92 -15.27 9.70
N ALA A 159 -12.10 -14.30 9.28
CA ALA A 159 -12.37 -12.88 9.51
C ALA A 159 -13.58 -12.32 8.74
N LYS A 160 -13.94 -12.93 7.60
CA LYS A 160 -15.06 -12.47 6.75
C LYS A 160 -16.33 -13.26 7.04
N ALA A 161 -17.47 -12.57 6.99
CA ALA A 161 -18.79 -13.17 7.25
C ALA A 161 -19.12 -14.31 6.25
N PRO A 162 -19.50 -15.51 6.74
CA PRO A 162 -19.86 -16.65 5.89
C PRO A 162 -20.99 -16.33 4.90
N GLY A 163 -20.96 -16.98 3.72
CA GLY A 163 -22.03 -16.87 2.72
C GLY A 163 -21.81 -15.82 1.62
N SER A 164 -20.68 -15.11 1.61
CA SER A 164 -20.30 -14.17 0.54
C SER A 164 -19.17 -14.71 -0.36
N LYS A 165 -19.10 -14.26 -1.63
CA LYS A 165 -17.95 -14.55 -2.51
C LYS A 165 -16.61 -14.13 -1.89
N SER A 166 -16.61 -12.99 -1.21
CA SER A 166 -15.44 -12.48 -0.48
C SER A 166 -14.99 -13.41 0.65
N HIS A 167 -15.91 -14.08 1.33
CA HIS A 167 -15.57 -15.07 2.35
C HIS A 167 -14.90 -16.29 1.72
N LEU A 168 -15.48 -16.85 0.65
CA LEU A 168 -14.90 -18.02 -0.03
C LEU A 168 -13.48 -17.75 -0.56
N ARG A 169 -13.27 -16.59 -1.19
CA ARG A 169 -11.92 -16.18 -1.63
C ARG A 169 -10.97 -16.03 -0.46
N TYR A 170 -11.42 -15.39 0.62
CA TYR A 170 -10.61 -15.17 1.81
C TYR A 170 -10.18 -16.47 2.46
N GLU A 171 -11.07 -17.46 2.61
CA GLU A 171 -10.70 -18.77 3.16
C GLU A 171 -9.61 -19.48 2.33
N ILE A 172 -9.45 -19.14 1.04
CA ILE A 172 -8.40 -19.68 0.18
C ILE A 172 -7.09 -18.92 0.40
N TYR A 173 -7.06 -17.61 0.12
CA TYR A 173 -5.81 -16.85 0.19
C TYR A 173 -5.33 -16.59 1.62
N SER A 174 -6.20 -16.69 2.63
CA SER A 174 -5.80 -16.57 4.05
C SER A 174 -4.87 -17.69 4.52
N LEU A 175 -4.70 -18.73 3.70
CA LEU A 175 -3.73 -19.80 3.93
C LEU A 175 -2.30 -19.41 3.53
N ALA A 176 -2.13 -18.31 2.79
CA ALA A 176 -0.82 -17.80 2.39
C ALA A 176 0.02 -17.36 3.59
N THR A 177 1.32 -17.55 3.46
CA THR A 177 2.34 -17.09 4.41
C THR A 177 3.23 -15.98 3.85
N THR A 178 3.20 -15.77 2.54
CA THR A 178 3.83 -14.63 1.86
C THR A 178 2.87 -13.93 0.90
N VAL A 179 3.18 -12.68 0.54
CA VAL A 179 2.38 -11.92 -0.44
C VAL A 179 2.38 -12.57 -1.81
N GLY A 180 3.51 -13.18 -2.23
CA GLY A 180 3.58 -13.95 -3.48
C GLY A 180 2.63 -15.15 -3.49
N GLU A 181 2.55 -15.90 -2.37
CA GLU A 181 1.58 -16.99 -2.22
C GLU A 181 0.14 -16.47 -2.24
N ALA A 182 -0.11 -15.34 -1.56
CA ALA A 182 -1.44 -14.72 -1.52
C ALA A 182 -1.90 -14.28 -2.90
N LEU A 183 -0.99 -13.71 -3.72
CA LEU A 183 -1.26 -13.37 -5.12
C LEU A 183 -1.59 -14.62 -5.93
N ALA A 184 -0.77 -15.67 -5.82
CA ALA A 184 -1.00 -16.94 -6.51
C ALA A 184 -2.33 -17.62 -6.11
N LEU A 185 -2.80 -17.36 -4.88
CA LEU A 185 -4.09 -17.83 -4.37
C LEU A 185 -5.27 -16.91 -4.73
N GLY A 186 -5.03 -15.82 -5.47
CA GLY A 186 -6.06 -14.96 -6.03
C GLY A 186 -6.51 -13.81 -5.13
N SER A 187 -5.67 -13.36 -4.20
CA SER A 187 -5.80 -12.03 -3.59
C SER A 187 -5.02 -10.99 -4.40
N TYR A 188 -5.51 -9.76 -4.40
CA TYR A 188 -4.91 -8.65 -5.14
C TYR A 188 -4.69 -7.45 -4.21
N PRO A 189 -3.93 -6.42 -4.62
CA PRO A 189 -3.68 -5.24 -3.78
C PRO A 189 -4.93 -4.60 -3.16
N ALA A 190 -6.06 -4.58 -3.87
CA ALA A 190 -7.31 -4.09 -3.30
C ALA A 190 -7.85 -4.96 -2.14
N ASP A 191 -7.67 -6.29 -2.20
CA ASP A 191 -7.98 -7.17 -1.08
C ASP A 191 -7.01 -6.92 0.08
N TRP A 192 -5.72 -6.71 -0.22
CA TRP A 192 -4.68 -6.44 0.78
C TRP A 192 -4.94 -5.15 1.55
N CYS A 193 -5.25 -4.04 0.86
CA CYS A 193 -5.61 -2.80 1.55
C CYS A 193 -6.84 -2.99 2.44
N TRP A 194 -7.89 -3.64 1.91
CA TRP A 194 -9.14 -3.85 2.64
C TRP A 194 -8.95 -4.68 3.90
N ASP A 195 -8.14 -5.74 3.80
CA ASP A 195 -7.84 -6.65 4.89
C ASP A 195 -6.87 -6.02 5.90
N TYR A 196 -5.91 -5.21 5.44
CA TYR A 196 -4.97 -4.49 6.30
C TYR A 196 -5.69 -3.48 7.20
N GLU A 197 -6.57 -2.65 6.62
CA GLU A 197 -7.33 -1.65 7.39
C GLU A 197 -8.34 -2.25 8.39
N ARG A 198 -8.65 -3.55 8.27
CA ARG A 198 -9.58 -4.25 9.17
C ARG A 198 -8.88 -5.15 10.18
N GLY A 199 -7.55 -5.16 10.18
CA GLY A 199 -6.77 -6.08 11.00
C GLY A 199 -7.04 -7.55 10.63
N PHE A 200 -7.33 -7.84 9.35
CA PHE A 200 -7.51 -9.22 8.87
C PHE A 200 -6.19 -9.82 8.39
N ILE A 201 -5.18 -8.99 8.16
CA ILE A 201 -3.83 -9.42 7.79
C ILE A 201 -2.81 -8.69 8.66
N LYS A 202 -1.81 -9.43 9.11
CA LYS A 202 -0.60 -8.89 9.73
C LYS A 202 0.57 -9.10 8.79
N VAL A 203 1.44 -8.11 8.74
CA VAL A 203 2.67 -8.12 7.96
C VAL A 203 3.87 -8.09 8.89
N ASP A 204 4.90 -8.84 8.55
CA ASP A 204 6.22 -8.69 9.15
C ASP A 204 6.96 -7.57 8.41
N GLU A 205 6.93 -6.35 8.97
CA GLU A 205 7.50 -5.15 8.35
C GLU A 205 8.99 -5.29 8.03
N SER A 206 9.73 -6.15 8.74
CA SER A 206 11.15 -6.43 8.48
C SER A 206 11.40 -7.11 7.12
N THR A 207 10.35 -7.67 6.51
CA THR A 207 10.37 -8.33 5.20
C THR A 207 9.72 -7.49 4.09
N THR A 208 9.47 -6.22 4.38
CA THR A 208 9.00 -5.24 3.39
C THR A 208 10.18 -4.41 2.89
N ARG A 209 10.06 -3.85 1.68
CA ARG A 209 11.05 -2.85 1.21
C ARG A 209 11.00 -1.60 2.08
N GLU A 210 12.13 -0.92 2.20
CA GLU A 210 12.23 0.33 2.96
C GLU A 210 11.36 1.43 2.33
N GLU A 211 11.45 1.59 1.01
CA GLU A 211 10.66 2.55 0.23
C GLU A 211 9.64 1.83 -0.65
N PRO A 212 8.43 2.39 -0.86
CA PRO A 212 7.44 1.80 -1.76
C PRO A 212 7.93 1.81 -3.22
N LEU A 213 7.46 0.86 -4.02
CA LEU A 213 7.77 0.85 -5.46
C LEU A 213 7.34 2.17 -6.09
N CYS A 214 8.21 2.70 -6.95
CA CYS A 214 7.95 3.91 -7.69
C CYS A 214 7.63 3.63 -9.16
N PRO A 215 6.55 4.22 -9.70
CA PRO A 215 6.39 4.32 -11.14
C PRO A 215 7.62 4.99 -11.78
N GLY A 216 8.20 4.37 -12.80
CA GLY A 216 9.40 4.85 -13.49
C GLY A 216 10.70 4.19 -13.03
N GLU A 217 10.66 3.29 -12.04
CA GLU A 217 11.77 2.37 -11.75
C GLU A 217 12.02 1.43 -12.93
N ASP A 218 13.26 0.93 -13.03
CA ASP A 218 13.57 -0.15 -13.95
C ASP A 218 12.80 -1.42 -13.54
N GLU A 219 11.90 -1.85 -14.41
CA GLU A 219 11.01 -2.99 -14.17
C GLU A 219 11.67 -4.35 -14.54
N SER A 220 12.96 -4.34 -14.94
CA SER A 220 13.70 -5.54 -15.39
C SER A 220 13.73 -6.66 -14.35
N ASP A 221 13.95 -6.32 -13.08
CA ASP A 221 14.04 -7.27 -11.96
C ASP A 221 12.71 -7.49 -11.23
N PHE A 222 11.60 -6.93 -11.74
CA PHE A 222 10.32 -7.00 -11.03
C PHE A 222 9.79 -8.43 -10.95
N THR A 223 9.30 -8.80 -9.77
CA THR A 223 8.49 -9.99 -9.57
C THR A 223 7.07 -9.79 -10.12
N GLU A 224 6.27 -10.85 -10.17
CA GLU A 224 4.85 -10.74 -10.52
C GLU A 224 4.07 -9.89 -9.51
N VAL A 225 4.47 -9.93 -8.23
CA VAL A 225 3.90 -9.05 -7.19
C VAL A 225 4.21 -7.60 -7.51
N ASP A 226 5.46 -7.28 -7.88
CA ASP A 226 5.87 -5.91 -8.15
C ASP A 226 5.13 -5.33 -9.35
N ARG A 227 5.02 -6.09 -10.45
CA ARG A 227 4.22 -5.69 -11.61
C ARG A 227 2.75 -5.47 -11.26
N THR A 228 2.18 -6.35 -10.42
CA THR A 228 0.77 -6.26 -10.00
C THR A 228 0.53 -5.04 -9.12
N VAL A 229 1.37 -4.85 -8.10
CA VAL A 229 1.35 -3.69 -7.21
C VAL A 229 1.53 -2.42 -8.03
N MET A 230 2.50 -2.38 -8.94
CA MET A 230 2.81 -1.19 -9.72
C MET A 230 1.66 -0.78 -10.65
N ARG A 231 1.06 -1.74 -11.35
CA ARG A 231 -0.10 -1.46 -12.21
C ARG A 231 -1.28 -0.95 -11.41
N TRP A 232 -1.59 -1.58 -10.29
CA TRP A 232 -2.66 -1.16 -9.40
C TRP A 232 -2.38 0.23 -8.81
N TRP A 233 -1.14 0.45 -8.37
CA TRP A 233 -0.67 1.69 -7.78
C TRP A 233 -0.88 2.86 -8.73
N LYS A 234 -0.36 2.78 -9.96
CA LYS A 234 -0.51 3.82 -11.00
C LYS A 234 -1.97 4.28 -11.16
N VAL A 235 -2.92 3.35 -11.18
CA VAL A 235 -4.36 3.64 -11.34
C VAL A 235 -4.93 4.32 -10.09
N GLU A 236 -4.59 3.80 -8.92
CA GLU A 236 -5.10 4.32 -7.66
C GLU A 236 -4.57 5.73 -7.37
N MET A 237 -3.35 6.02 -7.80
CA MET A 237 -2.76 7.35 -7.64
C MET A 237 -3.41 8.38 -8.55
N ALA A 238 -3.70 8.00 -9.79
CA ALA A 238 -4.45 8.85 -10.71
C ALA A 238 -5.75 9.28 -10.04
N ARG A 239 -6.47 8.31 -9.44
CA ARG A 239 -7.71 8.55 -8.71
C ARG A 239 -7.53 9.48 -7.50
N VAL A 240 -6.52 9.25 -6.65
CA VAL A 240 -6.28 10.07 -5.43
C VAL A 240 -5.89 11.51 -5.77
N LEU A 241 -5.19 11.70 -6.89
CA LEU A 241 -4.75 13.00 -7.38
C LEU A 241 -5.78 13.72 -8.25
N GLY A 242 -6.91 13.07 -8.58
CA GLY A 242 -7.92 13.63 -9.49
C GLY A 242 -7.40 13.80 -10.92
N LYS A 243 -6.41 12.98 -11.31
CA LYS A 243 -5.77 12.97 -12.62
C LYS A 243 -6.05 11.66 -13.34
N THR A 244 -5.83 11.63 -14.64
CA THR A 244 -5.77 10.40 -15.43
C THR A 244 -4.38 9.75 -15.32
N VAL A 245 -4.28 8.46 -15.63
CA VAL A 245 -2.98 7.77 -15.67
C VAL A 245 -2.05 8.40 -16.72
N LYS A 246 -2.61 8.94 -17.81
CA LYS A 246 -1.86 9.64 -18.85
C LYS A 246 -1.27 10.94 -18.31
N GLU A 247 -2.10 11.78 -17.69
CA GLU A 247 -1.63 13.03 -17.05
C GLU A 247 -0.56 12.72 -15.99
N LEU A 248 -0.70 11.68 -15.18
CA LEU A 248 0.36 11.29 -14.24
C LEU A 248 1.66 10.86 -14.91
N SER A 249 1.60 10.25 -16.09
CA SER A 249 2.79 9.87 -16.85
C SER A 249 3.45 11.09 -17.48
N ASP A 250 2.64 12.06 -17.92
CA ASP A 250 3.09 13.31 -18.55
C ASP A 250 3.59 14.33 -17.51
N ASP A 251 3.04 14.30 -16.30
CA ASP A 251 3.39 15.15 -15.14
C ASP A 251 4.65 14.70 -14.39
N VAL A 252 5.27 13.56 -14.76
CA VAL A 252 6.58 13.20 -14.20
C VAL A 252 7.61 14.22 -14.68
N GLY A 253 7.76 15.29 -13.90
CA GLY A 253 8.77 16.30 -14.13
C GLY A 253 10.17 15.70 -13.99
N LYS A 254 11.15 16.31 -14.67
CA LYS A 254 12.57 15.90 -14.61
C LYS A 254 13.19 15.93 -13.20
N TYR A 255 12.49 16.45 -12.18
CA TYR A 255 13.06 16.83 -10.87
C TYR A 255 12.67 15.92 -9.69
N GLU A 256 11.58 15.15 -9.78
CA GLU A 256 11.10 14.26 -8.72
C GLU A 256 10.39 13.01 -9.26
N SER A 257 10.36 11.94 -8.46
CA SER A 257 9.69 10.70 -8.83
C SER A 257 8.17 10.77 -8.56
N LEU A 258 7.36 9.95 -9.22
CA LEU A 258 5.90 9.97 -9.02
C LEU A 258 5.52 9.72 -7.54
N VAL A 259 6.21 8.82 -6.85
CA VAL A 259 5.97 8.59 -5.40
C VAL A 259 6.28 9.83 -4.57
N MET A 260 7.36 10.56 -4.90
CA MET A 260 7.69 11.81 -4.21
C MET A 260 6.60 12.84 -4.44
N HIS A 261 6.16 13.00 -5.70
CA HIS A 261 5.09 13.93 -6.06
C HIS A 261 3.81 13.67 -5.24
N MET A 262 3.45 12.40 -5.10
CA MET A 262 2.28 11.99 -4.35
C MET A 262 2.39 12.24 -2.85
N LYS A 263 3.48 11.78 -2.21
CA LYS A 263 3.69 11.98 -0.76
C LYS A 263 3.73 13.48 -0.44
N ARG A 264 4.33 14.32 -1.31
CA ARG A 264 4.29 15.78 -1.20
C ARG A 264 2.89 16.37 -1.37
N THR A 265 2.08 15.82 -2.29
CA THR A 265 0.67 16.23 -2.42
C THR A 265 -0.12 15.91 -1.16
N VAL A 266 0.10 14.74 -0.54
CA VAL A 266 -0.53 14.38 0.74
C VAL A 266 -0.10 15.35 1.84
N ALA A 267 1.20 15.64 1.95
CA ALA A 267 1.71 16.63 2.89
C ALA A 267 1.08 18.03 2.65
N ASN A 268 0.92 18.43 1.39
CA ASN A 268 0.26 19.69 1.03
C ASN A 268 -1.21 19.73 1.43
N LYS A 269 -1.97 18.64 1.22
CA LYS A 269 -3.35 18.53 1.70
C LYS A 269 -3.44 18.59 3.23
N LYS A 270 -2.53 17.93 3.95
CA LYS A 270 -2.45 18.00 5.42
C LYS A 270 -2.15 19.43 5.88
N ALA A 271 -1.20 20.11 5.24
CA ALA A 271 -0.87 21.51 5.50
C ALA A 271 -2.08 22.44 5.26
N LYS A 272 -2.80 22.24 4.15
CA LYS A 272 -4.02 22.99 3.86
C LYS A 272 -5.07 22.83 4.94
N LYS A 273 -5.32 21.61 5.43
CA LYS A 273 -6.28 21.35 6.51
C LYS A 273 -5.93 22.15 7.76
N VAL A 274 -4.67 22.13 8.20
CA VAL A 274 -4.20 22.91 9.35
C VAL A 274 -4.40 24.41 9.13
N LEU A 275 -4.07 24.91 7.94
CA LEU A 275 -4.25 26.32 7.60
C LEU A 275 -5.73 26.73 7.64
N ASP A 276 -6.63 25.90 7.09
CA ASP A 276 -8.07 26.13 7.10
C ASP A 276 -8.62 26.15 8.55
N GLU A 277 -8.11 25.27 9.44
CA GLU A 277 -8.45 25.28 10.87
C GLU A 277 -7.98 26.57 11.57
N CYS A 278 -6.79 27.08 11.26
CA CYS A 278 -6.30 28.36 11.78
C CYS A 278 -7.08 29.57 11.23
N ILE A 279 -7.58 29.48 9.99
CA ILE A 279 -8.43 30.54 9.41
C ILE A 279 -9.80 30.54 10.10
N ALA A 280 -10.37 29.36 10.34
CA ALA A 280 -11.67 29.21 11.00
C ALA A 280 -11.62 29.64 12.49
N SER A 281 -10.47 29.51 13.14
CA SER A 281 -10.26 29.92 14.53
C SER A 281 -9.06 30.87 14.66
N PRO A 282 -9.27 32.20 14.63
CA PRO A 282 -8.18 33.18 14.64
C PRO A 282 -7.23 33.10 15.84
N ALA A 283 -7.65 32.49 16.95
CA ALA A 283 -6.82 32.26 18.13
C ALA A 283 -5.90 31.03 17.98
N ARG A 284 -6.20 30.09 17.06
CA ARG A 284 -5.39 28.90 16.78
C ARG A 284 -4.14 29.33 15.99
N LYS A 285 -2.97 29.10 16.58
CA LYS A 285 -1.67 29.21 15.91
C LYS A 285 -1.26 27.86 15.33
N VAL A 286 -0.37 27.87 14.34
CA VAL A 286 0.27 26.62 13.88
C VAL A 286 1.23 26.13 14.97
N GLY A 287 1.00 24.94 15.52
CA GLY A 287 1.84 24.37 16.57
C GLY A 287 3.02 23.53 16.05
N ASP A 288 3.95 23.17 16.94
CA ASP A 288 5.06 22.25 16.61
C ASP A 288 4.53 20.91 16.09
N GLU A 289 3.46 20.37 16.69
CA GLU A 289 2.86 19.09 16.28
C GLU A 289 2.22 19.15 14.88
N ASP A 290 1.63 20.29 14.50
CA ASP A 290 1.09 20.49 13.14
C ASP A 290 2.23 20.38 12.11
N VAL A 291 3.36 21.03 12.39
CA VAL A 291 4.54 21.03 11.52
C VAL A 291 5.14 19.62 11.45
N VAL A 292 5.30 18.93 12.59
CA VAL A 292 5.79 17.55 12.64
C VAL A 292 4.89 16.63 11.83
N THR A 293 3.57 16.73 11.98
CA THR A 293 2.60 15.91 11.24
C THR A 293 2.73 16.08 9.73
N VAL A 294 2.87 17.33 9.26
CA VAL A 294 3.03 17.63 7.83
C VAL A 294 4.39 17.18 7.32
N LEU A 295 5.48 17.49 8.03
CA LEU A 295 6.84 17.14 7.60
C LEU A 295 7.13 15.64 7.69
N ARG A 296 6.42 14.88 8.55
CA ARG A 296 6.47 13.40 8.54
C ARG A 296 5.86 12.81 7.27
N ALA A 297 4.86 13.47 6.68
CA ALA A 297 4.28 13.08 5.39
C ALA A 297 5.12 13.54 4.19
N TRP A 298 5.99 14.56 4.37
CA TRP A 298 6.84 15.09 3.33
C TRP A 298 8.02 14.13 3.02
N PRO A 299 8.15 13.62 1.79
CA PRO A 299 9.33 12.86 1.37
C PRO A 299 10.50 13.82 1.08
N PHE A 300 11.69 13.43 1.48
CA PHE A 300 12.90 14.22 1.26
C PHE A 300 13.77 13.60 0.18
N LYS A 301 14.28 14.41 -0.73
CA LYS A 301 15.24 13.93 -1.73
C LYS A 301 16.57 13.59 -1.06
N LYS A 302 17.22 12.51 -1.52
CA LYS A 302 18.61 12.22 -1.16
C LYS A 302 19.49 13.28 -1.81
N ASN A 303 20.23 14.00 -0.98
CA ASN A 303 21.12 15.06 -1.40
C ASN A 303 22.58 14.63 -1.19
N THR A 304 23.32 14.51 -2.29
CA THR A 304 24.73 14.12 -2.33
C THR A 304 25.68 15.33 -2.41
N THR A 305 25.15 16.55 -2.56
CA THR A 305 25.94 17.77 -2.81
C THR A 305 26.16 18.61 -1.55
N ARG A 306 25.42 18.36 -0.47
CA ARG A 306 25.58 19.01 0.85
C ARG A 306 26.78 18.49 1.64
N LEU A 307 27.96 18.45 1.03
CA LEU A 307 29.17 17.86 1.64
C LEU A 307 29.56 18.52 2.98
N ASN A 308 29.29 19.81 3.14
CA ASN A 308 29.60 20.60 4.33
C ASN A 308 28.84 20.17 5.59
N VAL A 309 27.67 19.52 5.43
CA VAL A 309 26.85 19.09 6.57
C VAL A 309 27.04 17.61 6.92
N MET A 310 27.61 16.84 6.00
CA MET A 310 27.79 15.39 6.15
C MET A 310 28.89 15.06 7.16
N ARG A 311 28.68 14.01 7.96
CA ARG A 311 29.71 13.43 8.83
C ARG A 311 30.63 12.48 8.05
N ASP A 312 31.76 12.11 8.62
CA ASP A 312 32.68 11.16 7.99
C ASP A 312 31.98 9.83 7.70
N GLY A 313 32.19 9.30 6.50
CA GLY A 313 31.57 8.07 6.02
C GLY A 313 30.13 8.23 5.48
N GLN A 314 29.50 9.40 5.62
CA GLN A 314 28.16 9.64 5.08
C GLN A 314 28.23 10.13 3.63
N THR A 315 27.50 9.46 2.73
CA THR A 315 27.52 9.77 1.28
C THR A 315 26.33 10.61 0.81
N TRP A 316 25.28 10.73 1.62
CA TRP A 316 24.10 11.53 1.32
C TRP A 316 23.34 11.93 2.61
N VAL A 317 22.54 13.00 2.52
CA VAL A 317 21.60 13.45 3.56
C VAL A 317 20.21 13.69 2.98
N HIS A 318 19.16 13.62 3.80
CA HIS A 318 17.83 14.07 3.39
C HIS A 318 17.72 15.59 3.58
N SER A 319 17.65 16.32 2.46
CA SER A 319 17.63 17.78 2.48
C SER A 319 16.91 18.32 1.24
N ASP A 320 15.91 19.17 1.47
CA ASP A 320 15.24 19.94 0.44
C ASP A 320 15.46 21.44 0.68
N THR A 321 15.77 22.17 -0.39
CA THR A 321 15.76 23.63 -0.39
C THR A 321 14.52 24.11 -1.12
N VAL A 322 13.71 24.91 -0.43
CA VAL A 322 12.48 25.52 -0.94
C VAL A 322 12.58 27.04 -0.88
N GLY A 323 11.71 27.73 -1.61
CA GLY A 323 11.72 29.17 -1.82
C GLY A 323 12.40 29.59 -3.13
N ILE A 324 12.94 30.81 -3.11
CA ILE A 324 13.63 31.46 -4.21
C ILE A 324 15.14 31.31 -3.98
N ILE A 325 15.84 30.74 -4.97
CA ILE A 325 17.28 30.52 -4.92
C ILE A 325 17.97 31.24 -6.09
N PRO A 326 19.17 31.82 -5.87
CA PRO A 326 19.99 32.33 -6.96
C PRO A 326 20.69 31.18 -7.69
N THR A 327 20.72 31.26 -9.01
CA THR A 327 21.58 30.42 -9.86
C THR A 327 22.99 30.99 -9.89
N ARG A 328 23.95 30.20 -10.41
CA ARG A 328 25.36 30.61 -10.54
C ARG A 328 25.56 31.83 -11.45
N ASP A 329 24.62 32.09 -12.37
CA ASP A 329 24.62 33.26 -13.25
C ASP A 329 23.80 34.44 -12.68
N GLY A 330 23.38 34.36 -11.41
CA GLY A 330 22.71 35.46 -10.69
C GLY A 330 21.21 35.57 -10.92
N ARG A 331 20.59 34.70 -11.73
CA ARG A 331 19.13 34.67 -11.89
C ARG A 331 18.44 34.13 -10.64
N LEU A 332 17.26 34.64 -10.34
CA LEU A 332 16.42 34.14 -9.25
C LEU A 332 15.45 33.10 -9.80
N LEU A 333 15.45 31.91 -9.21
CA LEU A 333 14.53 30.83 -9.57
C LEU A 333 13.67 30.43 -8.37
N VAL A 334 12.39 30.22 -8.61
CA VAL A 334 11.50 29.53 -7.68
C VAL A 334 11.76 28.04 -7.82
N THR A 335 12.03 27.37 -6.70
CA THR A 335 12.21 25.91 -6.70
C THR A 335 10.88 25.20 -6.97
N PRO A 336 10.86 24.09 -7.75
CA PRO A 336 9.62 23.37 -8.07
C PRO A 336 8.75 22.99 -6.85
N PRO A 337 9.32 22.50 -5.73
CA PRO A 337 8.48 22.16 -4.57
C PRO A 337 7.73 23.37 -3.98
N THR A 338 8.23 24.58 -4.22
CA THR A 338 7.60 25.83 -3.76
C THR A 338 6.37 26.18 -4.58
N SER A 339 6.44 26.02 -5.91
CA SER A 339 5.30 26.27 -6.80
C SER A 339 4.26 25.17 -6.67
N ASP A 340 4.70 23.93 -6.56
CA ASP A 340 3.84 22.76 -6.72
C ASP A 340 3.11 22.39 -5.40
N TYR A 341 3.69 22.76 -4.25
CA TYR A 341 3.15 22.49 -2.91
C TYR A 341 3.05 23.74 -2.04
N PRO A 342 2.22 24.73 -2.45
CA PRO A 342 2.22 26.04 -1.84
C PRO A 342 1.71 26.04 -0.39
N ASP A 343 0.85 25.09 0.01
CA ASP A 343 0.27 25.07 1.36
C ASP A 343 1.28 24.60 2.41
N VAL A 344 2.23 23.72 2.05
CA VAL A 344 3.37 23.40 2.94
C VAL A 344 4.20 24.67 3.18
N MET A 345 4.46 25.45 2.14
CA MET A 345 5.22 26.70 2.27
C MET A 345 4.47 27.73 3.12
N ARG A 346 3.15 27.87 2.89
CA ARG A 346 2.29 28.75 3.69
C ARG A 346 2.24 28.34 5.15
N LEU A 347 2.21 27.02 5.44
CA LEU A 347 2.24 26.49 6.80
C LEU A 347 3.54 26.89 7.50
N LEU A 348 4.70 26.66 6.89
CA LEU A 348 6.00 27.03 7.47
C LEU A 348 6.12 28.54 7.67
N ASN A 349 5.66 29.34 6.69
CA ASN A 349 5.64 30.80 6.79
C ASN A 349 4.66 31.29 7.87
N ARG A 350 3.56 30.57 8.11
CA ARG A 350 2.61 30.90 9.17
C ARG A 350 3.16 30.54 10.54
N TYR A 351 3.76 29.36 10.69
CA TYR A 351 4.46 28.95 11.91
C TYR A 351 5.49 30.00 12.32
N LEU A 352 6.36 30.41 11.40
CA LEU A 352 7.37 31.43 11.69
C LEU A 352 6.76 32.74 12.20
N ARG A 353 5.66 33.21 11.59
CA ARG A 353 4.96 34.42 12.03
C ARG A 353 4.28 34.26 13.39
N ASP A 354 3.70 33.11 13.66
CA ASP A 354 2.99 32.81 14.91
C ASP A 354 3.94 32.73 16.12
N HIS A 355 5.21 32.41 15.88
CA HIS A 355 6.26 32.14 16.87
C HIS A 355 7.47 33.09 16.77
N MET A 356 7.29 34.27 16.17
CA MET A 356 8.37 35.26 16.03
C MET A 356 8.88 35.69 17.42
N PRO A 357 10.19 35.56 17.71
CA PRO A 357 10.75 36.00 18.99
C PRO A 357 10.56 37.52 19.18
N ALA A 358 9.96 37.91 20.29
CA ALA A 358 9.61 39.31 20.57
C ALA A 358 10.85 40.20 20.74
N ASP A 359 11.94 39.64 21.24
CA ASP A 359 13.24 40.28 21.47
C ASP A 359 13.96 40.69 20.17
N LEU A 360 13.61 40.08 19.04
CA LEU A 360 14.15 40.48 17.74
C LEU A 360 13.54 41.79 17.22
N GLY A 361 12.46 42.30 17.83
CA GLY A 361 11.83 43.56 17.42
C GLY A 361 11.26 43.57 15.99
N MET A 362 11.22 42.42 15.33
CA MET A 362 10.76 42.27 13.95
C MET A 362 9.35 41.69 13.91
N LYS A 363 8.46 42.29 13.09
CA LYS A 363 7.13 41.71 12.81
C LYS A 363 7.20 40.50 11.87
N THR A 364 8.18 40.49 10.98
CA THR A 364 8.40 39.42 10.00
C THR A 364 9.89 39.23 9.77
N PHE A 365 10.33 37.98 9.74
CA PHE A 365 11.70 37.66 9.39
C PHE A 365 11.89 37.69 7.87
N PRO A 366 12.84 38.45 7.32
CA PRO A 366 13.12 38.45 5.89
C PRO A 366 13.96 37.24 5.49
N PHE A 367 13.48 36.46 4.52
CA PHE A 367 14.21 35.34 3.92
C PHE A 367 13.68 35.05 2.52
N THR A 368 14.50 34.39 1.70
CA THR A 368 14.12 33.95 0.35
C THR A 368 13.91 32.44 0.26
N SER A 369 14.59 31.67 1.11
CA SER A 369 14.60 30.22 1.06
C SER A 369 14.57 29.57 2.44
N ILE A 370 14.08 28.34 2.50
CA ILE A 370 14.08 27.49 3.68
C ILE A 370 14.81 26.19 3.32
N ASN A 371 15.70 25.75 4.19
CA ASN A 371 16.32 24.44 4.11
C ASN A 371 15.64 23.50 5.11
N ILE A 372 14.98 22.47 4.58
CA ILE A 372 14.27 21.47 5.38
C ILE A 372 15.10 20.19 5.35
N ASN A 373 15.55 19.78 6.54
CA ASN A 373 16.49 18.69 6.74
C ASN A 373 15.82 17.60 7.59
N LYS A 374 16.03 16.33 7.25
CA LYS A 374 15.42 15.20 7.97
C LYS A 374 16.45 14.22 8.49
N ALA A 375 16.29 13.86 9.77
CA ALA A 375 16.90 12.69 10.41
C ALA A 375 18.41 12.55 10.19
N TYR A 376 19.16 13.65 10.23
CA TYR A 376 20.62 13.59 10.24
C TYR A 376 21.22 14.57 11.25
N ASN A 377 22.27 14.11 11.93
CA ASN A 377 23.06 14.91 12.85
C ASN A 377 24.14 15.68 12.06
N GLY A 378 23.75 16.81 11.47
CA GLY A 378 24.64 17.63 10.67
C GLY A 378 25.85 18.14 11.44
N ARG A 379 26.99 18.28 10.76
CA ARG A 379 28.12 19.04 11.30
C ARG A 379 27.72 20.49 11.54
N LEU A 380 28.37 21.14 12.52
CA LEU A 380 28.28 22.58 12.65
C LEU A 380 28.86 23.22 11.38
N HIS A 381 28.06 24.02 10.68
CA HIS A 381 28.44 24.61 9.40
C HIS A 381 27.76 25.97 9.22
N ARG A 382 28.31 26.76 8.28
CA ARG A 382 27.65 27.89 7.67
C ARG A 382 27.47 27.58 6.19
N ASP A 383 26.28 27.80 5.66
CA ASP A 383 26.04 27.65 4.23
C ASP A 383 26.77 28.78 3.48
N GLY A 384 27.62 28.42 2.51
CA GLY A 384 28.53 29.36 1.85
C GLY A 384 27.82 30.47 1.07
N ASN A 385 26.62 30.20 0.57
CA ASN A 385 25.79 31.16 -0.16
C ASN A 385 24.72 31.82 0.72
N ASN A 386 24.75 31.60 2.04
CA ASN A 386 23.80 32.22 2.96
C ASN A 386 24.19 33.68 3.20
N VAL A 387 23.31 34.59 2.81
CA VAL A 387 23.45 36.04 2.99
C VAL A 387 22.37 36.52 3.95
N GLY A 388 22.78 37.25 4.99
CA GLY A 388 21.87 37.77 6.01
C GLY A 388 21.67 36.83 7.20
N PRO A 389 20.71 37.16 8.09
CA PRO A 389 20.43 36.37 9.28
C PRO A 389 19.81 35.01 8.91
N SER A 390 19.92 34.04 9.82
CA SER A 390 19.27 32.74 9.68
C SER A 390 18.58 32.36 10.99
N MET A 391 17.41 31.74 10.87
CA MET A 391 16.72 31.11 11.98
C MET A 391 16.75 29.60 11.80
N LEU A 392 17.05 28.89 12.88
CA LEU A 392 16.95 27.44 12.93
C LEU A 392 15.93 27.03 14.00
N LYS A 393 15.05 26.12 13.61
CA LYS A 393 14.16 25.40 14.51
C LYS A 393 14.25 23.93 14.15
N ALA A 394 14.39 23.10 15.17
CA ALA A 394 14.33 21.66 15.03
C ALA A 394 13.02 21.15 15.65
N PHE A 395 12.46 20.12 15.04
CA PHE A 395 11.14 19.57 15.38
C PHE A 395 11.24 18.07 15.66
N GLY A 396 10.44 17.61 16.61
CA GLY A 396 10.37 16.20 17.02
C GLY A 396 11.19 15.86 18.25
N ASP A 397 11.05 14.62 18.70
CA ASP A 397 11.76 14.09 19.86
C ASP A 397 13.11 13.52 19.41
N PHE A 398 14.19 14.20 19.75
CA PHE A 398 15.54 13.74 19.45
C PHE A 398 16.53 14.17 20.54
N HIS A 399 17.58 13.37 20.73
CA HIS A 399 18.68 13.70 21.64
C HIS A 399 20.01 13.61 20.91
N GLY A 400 20.85 14.65 21.03
CA GLY A 400 22.13 14.71 20.32
C GLY A 400 22.01 14.64 18.78
N GLY A 401 20.87 15.05 18.22
CA GLY A 401 20.59 15.02 16.78
C GLY A 401 20.20 13.64 16.23
N LYS A 402 19.72 12.73 17.09
CA LYS A 402 19.21 11.40 16.72
C LYS A 402 17.79 11.19 17.20
#